data_AF-A0AAN7ITM7-F1
#
_entry.id   AF-A0AAN7ITM7-F1
#
_cell.length_a   1.000
_cell.length_b   1.000
_cell.length_c   1.000
_cell.angle_alpha   90.00
_cell.angle_beta   90.00
_cell.angle_gamma   90.00
#
_symmetry.space_group_name_H-M   'P 1'
#
loop_
_entity.id
_entity.type
_entity.pdbx_description
1 polymer ?
#
loop_
_entity_poly.entity_id
_entity_poly.type
_entity_poly.pdbx_seq_one_letter_code
_entity_poly.pdbx_strand_id
1 'polypeptide(L)'
;MAIGGQDLICVKQKPSSPIPPADLRRHLEDLGDFLFSDGSPSLMQMKTRDCKQKVPELFNRVLQSNTMQLTSISETSSKDGLSIVCSKRGGDVFLHGHSNWLQTVPAKPEAILFKFVPITSLLTGISGSGYLSHAINLYLRYKPSPEDLQHFLEFQVPRQWAPMFCELPLGHQRRKASCPLLQFSFLGPKIYVSTTQVSSGKKPVVGLRLYLEGKKSNQLALHLQHLSSLPNTMTLSSDTTTTNKPFLWRGSDDHELSDQFLEPVKWKRFSNVCTAVVKHDPNWLQGDLSGVYIVTGAQLLSKGQWPKTILHLRLLYTHLPNCSIRKTEWAAAPEGSRKSNFLTNLSTTFTFTQRTVTNTQQQTPNALNSGIYPNGPPIPVHSTKLLKYVETAEVVRGPHDAPGHWLVTAAKLVTQGGKIGLHVKFALLDYW
;
A
#
# COMPACT_ATOMS: atom_id res chain seq x y z
N MET A 1 15.58 30.82 -15.26
CA MET A 1 16.85 30.14 -14.96
C MET A 1 17.82 31.21 -14.51
N ALA A 2 18.64 30.95 -13.48
CA ALA A 2 19.75 31.83 -13.12
C ALA A 2 21.06 31.07 -13.31
N ILE A 3 22.06 31.76 -13.88
CA ILE A 3 23.37 31.23 -14.23
C ILE A 3 24.41 32.08 -13.50
N GLY A 4 25.38 31.44 -12.87
CA GLY A 4 26.39 32.11 -12.05
C GLY A 4 27.16 31.12 -11.18
N GLY A 5 27.52 31.56 -9.97
CA GLY A 5 28.19 30.74 -8.98
C GLY A 5 27.36 30.68 -7.72
N GLN A 6 27.40 29.56 -7.03
CA GLN A 6 26.69 29.36 -5.77
C GLN A 6 27.59 28.61 -4.79
N ASP A 7 27.88 29.26 -3.66
CA ASP A 7 28.60 28.69 -2.53
C ASP A 7 27.62 28.63 -1.35
N LEU A 8 27.31 27.43 -0.88
CA LEU A 8 26.24 27.16 0.08
C LEU A 8 26.73 26.31 1.25
N ILE A 9 26.27 26.68 2.43
CA ILE A 9 26.41 25.89 3.66
C ILE A 9 25.01 25.67 4.22
N CYS A 10 24.64 24.40 4.36
CA CYS A 10 23.35 23.97 4.86
C CYS A 10 23.55 23.12 6.12
N VAL A 11 22.67 23.28 7.10
CA VAL A 11 22.65 22.43 8.30
C VAL A 11 21.32 21.72 8.38
N LYS A 12 21.38 20.39 8.50
CA LYS A 12 20.23 19.52 8.68
C LYS A 12 20.20 19.02 10.11
N GLN A 13 19.09 19.29 10.79
CA GLN A 13 18.86 18.86 12.16
C GLN A 13 17.85 17.71 12.21
N LYS A 14 18.23 16.59 12.84
CA LYS A 14 17.31 15.48 13.13
C LYS A 14 16.42 15.83 14.33
N PRO A 15 15.17 15.32 14.39
CA PRO A 15 14.26 15.53 15.54
C PRO A 15 14.81 15.06 16.89
N SER A 16 15.81 14.17 16.88
CA SER A 16 16.47 13.64 18.08
C SER A 16 17.59 14.55 18.61
N SER A 17 17.85 15.70 17.99
CA SER A 17 18.95 16.58 18.36
C SER A 17 18.62 17.40 19.62
N PRO A 18 19.53 17.48 20.61
CA PRO A 18 19.31 18.23 21.86
C PRO A 18 19.55 19.75 21.71
N ILE A 19 20.00 20.21 20.54
CA ILE A 19 20.42 21.61 20.32
C ILE A 19 19.22 22.47 19.91
N PRO A 20 18.98 23.63 20.54
CA PRO A 20 17.88 24.50 20.15
C PRO A 20 18.15 25.15 18.77
N PRO A 21 17.13 25.31 17.90
CA PRO A 21 17.30 25.90 16.57
C PRO A 21 17.89 27.31 16.56
N ALA A 22 17.64 28.11 17.60
CA ALA A 22 18.16 29.47 17.73
C ALA A 22 19.69 29.49 17.86
N ASP A 23 20.24 28.58 18.67
CA ASP A 23 21.69 28.44 18.81
C ASP A 23 22.30 27.89 17.52
N LEU A 24 21.66 26.90 16.89
CA LEU A 24 22.13 26.34 15.63
C LEU A 24 22.24 27.41 14.53
N ARG A 25 21.27 28.32 14.46
CA ARG A 25 21.28 29.44 13.52
C ARG A 25 22.46 30.38 13.76
N ARG A 26 22.75 30.73 15.02
CA ARG A 26 23.92 31.57 15.36
C ARG A 26 25.23 30.92 14.93
N HIS A 27 25.41 29.64 15.24
CA HIS A 27 26.63 28.91 14.84
C HIS A 27 26.77 28.80 13.31
N LEU A 28 25.65 28.71 12.58
CA LEU A 28 25.68 28.73 11.11
C LEU A 28 26.03 30.11 10.55
N GLU A 29 25.50 31.19 11.15
CA GLU A 29 25.85 32.56 10.78
C GLU A 29 27.35 32.83 11.03
N ASP A 30 27.88 32.46 12.20
CA ASP A 30 29.31 32.59 12.53
C ASP A 30 30.20 31.76 11.57
N LEU A 31 29.78 30.54 11.22
CA LEU A 31 30.49 29.69 10.26
C LEU A 31 30.46 30.30 8.84
N GLY A 32 29.32 30.86 8.43
CA GLY A 32 29.16 31.53 7.15
C GLY A 32 30.06 32.77 7.05
N ASP A 33 30.07 33.61 8.08
CA ASP A 33 30.95 34.78 8.16
C ASP A 33 32.42 34.39 8.02
N PHE A 34 32.83 33.30 8.68
CA PHE A 34 34.18 32.77 8.59
C PHE A 34 34.53 32.29 7.17
N LEU A 35 33.68 31.43 6.58
CA LEU A 35 33.96 30.77 5.31
C LEU A 35 33.82 31.71 4.10
N PHE A 36 32.89 32.67 4.14
CA PHE A 36 32.64 33.58 3.01
C PHE A 36 33.43 34.88 3.07
N SER A 37 33.97 35.26 4.24
CA SER A 37 34.84 36.44 4.37
C SER A 37 36.33 36.11 4.28
N ASP A 38 36.69 34.87 3.94
CA ASP A 38 38.08 34.38 3.93
C ASP A 38 38.81 34.63 5.26
N GLY A 39 38.08 34.50 6.37
CA GLY A 39 38.59 34.82 7.71
C GLY A 39 39.72 33.89 8.14
N SER A 40 40.69 34.43 8.89
CA SER A 40 41.71 33.59 9.53
C SER A 40 41.13 32.85 10.74
N PRO A 41 41.49 31.56 10.96
CA PRO A 41 40.91 30.71 12.02
C PRO A 41 41.10 31.26 13.45
N SER A 42 41.95 32.27 13.64
CA SER A 42 42.19 32.92 14.93
C SER A 42 41.05 33.81 15.40
N LEU A 43 40.19 34.32 14.51
CA LEU A 43 39.14 35.28 14.86
C LEU A 43 37.92 34.62 15.53
N MET A 44 37.58 33.39 15.12
CA MET A 44 36.54 32.57 15.74
C MET A 44 36.96 32.07 17.12
N GLN A 45 38.22 31.65 17.29
CA GLN A 45 38.77 31.21 18.58
C GLN A 45 38.74 32.32 19.65
N MET A 46 38.83 33.59 19.24
CA MET A 46 38.78 34.73 20.16
C MET A 46 37.35 34.98 20.69
N LYS A 47 36.32 34.87 19.84
CA LYS A 47 34.91 34.97 20.26
C LYS A 47 34.45 33.82 21.18
N THR A 48 34.97 32.61 20.97
CA THR A 48 34.63 31.44 21.81
C THR A 48 35.21 31.52 23.22
N ARG A 49 36.24 32.35 23.44
CA ARG A 49 36.86 32.52 24.77
C ARG A 49 36.02 33.41 25.69
N ASP A 50 35.25 34.34 25.13
CA ASP A 50 34.41 35.29 25.88
C ASP A 50 32.96 34.85 26.09
N CYS A 51 32.46 33.88 25.31
CA CYS A 51 31.12 33.32 25.47
C CYS A 51 31.19 31.84 25.90
N LYS A 52 30.61 31.50 27.06
CA LYS A 52 30.49 30.12 27.60
C LYS A 52 29.54 29.21 26.78
N GLN A 53 29.53 29.32 25.45
CA GLN A 53 28.67 28.52 24.58
C GLN A 53 29.51 27.42 23.94
N LYS A 54 29.21 26.15 24.30
CA LYS A 54 29.88 24.98 23.73
C LYS A 54 29.51 24.87 22.25
N VAL A 55 30.41 25.30 21.37
CA VAL A 55 30.28 25.10 19.92
C VAL A 55 30.24 23.59 19.64
N PRO A 56 29.21 23.08 18.93
CA PRO A 56 29.14 21.66 18.62
C PRO A 56 30.36 21.21 17.81
N GLU A 57 30.94 20.06 18.16
CA GLU A 57 32.22 19.56 17.63
C GLU A 57 32.28 19.48 16.09
N LEU A 58 31.13 19.38 15.42
CA LEU A 58 31.04 19.40 13.96
C LEU A 58 31.46 20.70 13.33
N PHE A 59 31.06 21.83 13.91
CA PHE A 59 31.40 23.14 13.34
C PHE A 59 32.92 23.31 13.40
N ASN A 60 33.55 22.89 14.50
CA ASN A 60 35.00 22.83 14.63
C ASN A 60 35.65 21.87 13.63
N ARG A 61 35.04 20.72 13.34
CA ARG A 61 35.55 19.79 12.34
C ARG A 61 35.49 20.37 10.93
N VAL A 62 34.43 21.09 10.57
CA VAL A 62 34.31 21.76 9.27
C VAL A 62 35.33 22.90 9.15
N LEU A 63 35.58 23.64 10.24
CA LEU A 63 36.61 24.67 10.32
C LEU A 63 38.04 24.11 10.19
N GLN A 64 38.29 22.91 10.72
CA GLN A 64 39.60 22.24 10.70
C GLN A 64 39.85 21.42 9.43
N SER A 65 38.78 20.98 8.77
CA SER A 65 38.88 20.26 7.51
C SER A 65 39.19 21.27 6.41
N ASN A 66 40.48 21.45 6.13
CA ASN A 66 40.93 22.27 5.00
C ASN A 66 40.08 21.99 3.76
N THR A 67 39.71 23.07 3.07
CA THR A 67 38.85 23.25 1.88
C THR A 67 39.27 22.43 0.64
N MET A 68 40.01 21.32 0.80
CA MET A 68 40.62 20.47 -0.22
C MET A 68 39.76 19.26 -0.62
N GLN A 69 38.66 18.94 0.07
CA GLN A 69 37.81 17.76 -0.23
C GLN A 69 36.34 18.08 -0.50
N LEU A 70 36.02 19.32 -0.86
CA LEU A 70 34.65 19.74 -1.12
C LEU A 70 34.30 19.62 -2.61
N THR A 71 34.43 18.42 -3.18
CA THR A 71 33.97 18.15 -4.54
C THR A 71 32.44 18.08 -4.55
N SER A 72 31.82 19.16 -5.06
CA SER A 72 30.39 19.35 -5.32
C SER A 72 29.45 19.34 -4.10
N ILE A 73 29.52 18.35 -3.20
CA ILE A 73 28.69 18.22 -1.99
C ILE A 73 29.47 17.42 -0.93
N SER A 74 29.82 18.02 0.21
CA SER A 74 30.36 17.27 1.37
C SER A 74 29.36 17.23 2.50
N GLU A 75 29.02 16.05 3.02
CA GLU A 75 28.16 15.88 4.20
C GLU A 75 28.98 15.36 5.39
N THR A 76 28.96 16.08 6.52
CA THR A 76 29.54 15.62 7.79
C THR A 76 28.43 15.46 8.83
N SER A 77 28.39 14.34 9.57
CA SER A 77 27.33 14.04 10.54
C SER A 77 27.90 13.80 11.93
N SER A 78 27.23 14.28 12.98
CA SER A 78 27.58 13.99 14.39
C SER A 78 26.64 12.99 15.05
N LYS A 79 27.09 12.53 16.22
CA LYS A 79 26.28 11.85 17.23
C LYS A 79 25.15 12.71 17.79
N ASP A 80 25.21 14.04 17.67
CA ASP A 80 24.18 14.98 18.16
C ASP A 80 23.00 15.18 17.18
N GLY A 81 22.96 14.38 16.11
CA GLY A 81 21.87 14.41 15.13
C GLY A 81 21.91 15.59 14.16
N LEU A 82 23.07 16.25 14.02
CA LEU A 82 23.30 17.30 13.04
C LEU A 82 24.08 16.76 11.84
N SER A 83 23.74 17.21 10.64
CA SER A 83 24.63 17.10 9.48
C SER A 83 24.84 18.46 8.79
N ILE A 84 26.09 18.77 8.45
CA ILE A 84 26.47 19.98 7.72
C ILE A 84 26.80 19.56 6.29
N VAL A 85 26.15 20.23 5.33
CA VAL A 85 26.32 20.03 3.90
C VAL A 85 26.85 21.31 3.29
N CYS A 86 28.06 21.24 2.75
CA CYS A 86 28.65 22.35 2.01
C CYS A 86 28.62 22.01 0.51
N SER A 87 28.21 22.95 -0.35
CA SER A 87 28.12 22.76 -1.80
C SER A 87 28.56 24.01 -2.53
N LYS A 88 29.46 23.83 -3.51
CA LYS A 88 30.00 24.90 -4.35
C LYS A 88 29.79 24.53 -5.82
N ARG A 89 29.19 25.44 -6.59
CA ARG A 89 28.80 25.28 -8.01
C ARG A 89 29.20 26.51 -8.81
N GLY A 90 29.65 26.31 -10.05
CA GLY A 90 30.23 27.36 -10.89
C GLY A 90 31.61 27.81 -10.41
N GLY A 91 32.34 28.52 -11.28
CA GLY A 91 33.73 28.91 -11.06
C GLY A 91 34.69 27.72 -11.01
N ASP A 92 35.91 27.97 -10.52
CA ASP A 92 36.88 26.94 -10.21
C ASP A 92 36.73 26.47 -8.76
N VAL A 93 36.00 25.36 -8.59
CA VAL A 93 35.65 24.78 -7.28
C VAL A 93 36.88 24.40 -6.46
N PHE A 94 38.05 24.23 -7.08
CA PHE A 94 39.29 23.84 -6.40
C PHE A 94 40.05 25.02 -5.78
N LEU A 95 39.65 26.26 -6.05
CA LEU A 95 40.31 27.43 -5.49
C LEU A 95 40.02 27.59 -3.99
N HIS A 96 41.08 27.93 -3.26
CA HIS A 96 41.00 28.30 -1.85
C HIS A 96 40.54 29.73 -1.67
N GLY A 97 39.59 29.89 -0.75
CA GLY A 97 38.96 31.16 -0.44
C GLY A 97 37.74 31.44 -1.32
N HIS A 98 36.69 31.94 -0.69
CA HIS A 98 35.48 32.39 -1.33
C HIS A 98 35.76 33.53 -2.31
N SER A 99 36.60 34.51 -1.95
CA SER A 99 36.89 35.65 -2.82
C SER A 99 37.62 35.24 -4.10
N ASN A 100 38.61 34.36 -4.01
CA ASN A 100 39.35 33.86 -5.17
C ASN A 100 38.45 33.04 -6.09
N TRP A 101 37.61 32.17 -5.51
CA TRP A 101 36.60 31.43 -6.25
C TRP A 101 35.61 32.37 -6.95
N LEU A 102 35.11 33.40 -6.26
CA LEU A 102 34.14 34.35 -6.79
C LEU A 102 34.65 35.07 -8.06
N GLN A 103 35.95 35.38 -8.13
CA GLN A 103 36.56 35.98 -9.34
C GLN A 103 36.52 35.06 -10.57
N THR A 104 36.45 33.73 -10.37
CA THR A 104 36.40 32.77 -11.48
C THR A 104 34.99 32.47 -11.98
N VAL A 105 33.96 32.86 -11.22
CA VAL A 105 32.55 32.62 -11.56
C VAL A 105 32.14 33.22 -12.91
N PRO A 106 32.49 34.48 -13.26
CA PRO A 106 32.13 35.04 -14.56
C PRO A 106 32.72 34.28 -15.75
N ALA A 107 33.91 33.68 -15.58
CA ALA A 107 34.59 32.93 -16.64
C ALA A 107 34.06 31.50 -16.80
N LYS A 108 33.53 30.89 -15.73
CA LYS A 108 33.00 29.52 -15.73
C LYS A 108 31.67 29.43 -14.98
N PRO A 109 30.59 30.09 -15.44
CA PRO A 109 29.33 30.09 -14.71
C PRO A 109 28.59 28.75 -14.86
N GLU A 110 27.80 28.39 -13.86
CA GLU A 110 26.97 27.17 -13.83
C GLU A 110 25.49 27.53 -13.57
N ALA A 111 24.56 26.63 -13.89
CA ALA A 111 23.15 26.81 -13.59
C ALA A 111 22.89 26.65 -12.08
N ILE A 112 22.54 27.75 -11.41
CA ILE A 112 22.33 27.81 -9.95
C ILE A 112 20.85 27.79 -9.57
N LEU A 113 19.95 28.22 -10.47
CA LEU A 113 18.51 28.20 -10.24
C LEU A 113 17.75 27.69 -11.46
N PHE A 114 16.95 26.65 -11.24
CA PHE A 114 16.12 26.03 -12.26
C PHE A 114 14.66 26.45 -12.11
N LYS A 115 14.00 26.71 -13.25
CA LYS A 115 12.53 26.80 -13.34
C LYS A 115 12.09 25.68 -14.25
N PHE A 116 11.28 24.76 -13.73
CA PHE A 116 10.83 23.60 -14.48
C PHE A 116 9.43 23.82 -15.05
N VAL A 117 9.22 23.32 -16.26
CA VAL A 117 7.93 23.24 -16.92
C VAL A 117 7.62 21.76 -17.11
N PRO A 118 6.42 21.26 -16.76
CA PRO A 118 6.13 19.85 -16.91
C PRO A 118 6.11 19.48 -18.40
N ILE A 119 6.71 18.33 -18.73
CA ILE A 119 6.80 17.82 -20.12
C ILE A 119 5.42 17.70 -20.78
N THR A 120 4.37 17.51 -20.00
CA THR A 120 2.98 17.47 -20.47
C THR A 120 2.53 18.76 -21.13
N SER A 121 3.16 19.91 -20.82
CA SER A 121 2.90 21.20 -21.49
C SER A 121 3.33 21.19 -22.95
N LEU A 122 4.30 20.34 -23.32
CA LEU A 122 4.76 20.17 -24.70
C LEU A 122 3.83 19.25 -25.51
N LEU A 123 2.89 18.56 -24.85
CA LEU A 123 2.00 17.57 -25.47
C LEU A 123 0.59 18.12 -25.69
N THR A 124 0.37 19.42 -25.55
CA THR A 124 -0.91 20.07 -25.81
C THR A 124 -1.34 19.85 -27.25
N GLY A 125 -2.53 19.28 -27.47
CA GLY A 125 -3.05 18.97 -28.80
C GLY A 125 -2.70 17.58 -29.34
N ILE A 126 -1.88 16.80 -28.62
CA ILE A 126 -1.58 15.40 -28.98
C ILE A 126 -2.61 14.47 -28.32
N SER A 127 -3.25 13.63 -29.13
CA SER A 127 -4.15 12.56 -28.66
C SER A 127 -3.42 11.63 -27.71
N GLY A 128 -4.00 11.38 -26.53
CA GLY A 128 -3.40 10.50 -25.51
C GLY A 128 -2.42 11.18 -24.54
N SER A 129 -2.20 12.50 -24.63
CA SER A 129 -1.42 13.28 -23.64
C SER A 129 -1.93 13.15 -22.20
N GLY A 130 -3.23 12.86 -22.04
CA GLY A 130 -3.84 12.54 -20.75
C GLY A 130 -3.27 11.28 -20.09
N TYR A 131 -2.86 10.27 -20.86
CA TYR A 131 -2.27 9.04 -20.31
C TYR A 131 -0.91 9.30 -19.67
N LEU A 132 -0.04 10.09 -20.31
CA LEU A 132 1.25 10.45 -19.73
C LEU A 132 1.07 11.28 -18.46
N SER A 133 0.16 12.27 -18.50
CA SER A 133 -0.16 13.08 -17.32
C SER A 133 -0.65 12.22 -16.15
N HIS A 134 -1.50 11.22 -16.44
CA HIS A 134 -1.95 10.25 -15.46
C HIS A 134 -0.81 9.40 -14.89
N ALA A 135 0.06 8.85 -15.75
CA ALA A 135 1.22 8.06 -15.33
C ALA A 135 2.20 8.86 -14.47
N ILE A 136 2.48 10.12 -14.83
CA ILE A 136 3.32 11.02 -14.02
C ILE A 136 2.69 11.27 -12.65
N ASN A 137 1.38 11.53 -12.59
CA ASN A 137 0.67 11.73 -11.33
C ASN A 137 0.71 10.47 -10.44
N LEU A 138 0.57 9.29 -11.03
CA LEU A 138 0.70 8.01 -10.33
C LEU A 138 2.12 7.84 -9.77
N TYR A 139 3.15 8.12 -10.57
CA TYR A 139 4.55 8.06 -10.13
C TYR A 139 4.83 9.04 -8.99
N LEU A 140 4.39 10.30 -9.11
CA LEU A 140 4.62 11.30 -8.07
C LEU A 140 3.88 10.98 -6.76
N ARG A 141 2.70 10.34 -6.86
CA ARG A 141 1.88 9.95 -5.70
C ARG A 141 2.44 8.73 -4.96
N TYR A 142 2.83 7.69 -5.67
CA TYR A 142 3.20 6.39 -5.08
C TYR A 142 4.70 6.11 -5.07
N LYS A 143 5.46 6.79 -5.93
CA LYS A 143 6.93 6.68 -6.07
C LYS A 143 7.44 5.22 -6.06
N PRO A 144 6.93 4.35 -6.96
CA PRO A 144 7.42 2.98 -7.07
C PRO A 144 8.90 2.96 -7.47
N SER A 145 9.60 1.87 -7.16
CA SER A 145 10.95 1.62 -7.65
C SER A 145 10.97 1.58 -9.18
N PRO A 146 12.10 1.93 -9.83
CA PRO A 146 12.19 1.92 -11.29
C PRO A 146 11.96 0.53 -11.89
N GLU A 147 12.39 -0.52 -11.19
CA GLU A 147 12.19 -1.93 -11.57
C GLU A 147 10.71 -2.31 -11.59
N ASP A 148 9.92 -1.81 -10.64
CA ASP A 148 8.50 -2.12 -10.51
C ASP A 148 7.61 -1.14 -11.27
N LEU A 149 8.14 -0.06 -11.83
CA LEU A 149 7.35 1.03 -12.43
C LEU A 149 6.47 0.55 -13.59
N GLN A 150 7.01 -0.28 -14.48
CA GLN A 150 6.26 -0.81 -15.60
C GLN A 150 5.07 -1.65 -15.12
N HIS A 151 5.34 -2.65 -14.28
CA HIS A 151 4.31 -3.50 -13.68
C HIS A 151 3.28 -2.69 -12.89
N PHE A 152 3.75 -1.71 -12.11
CA PHE A 152 2.89 -0.83 -11.34
C PHE A 152 1.90 -0.09 -12.24
N LEU A 153 2.37 0.53 -13.33
CA LEU A 153 1.54 1.29 -14.27
C LEU A 153 0.54 0.39 -15.00
N GLU A 154 0.95 -0.81 -15.43
CA GLU A 154 0.04 -1.77 -16.07
C GLU A 154 -1.07 -2.27 -15.13
N PHE A 155 -0.79 -2.35 -13.83
CA PHE A 155 -1.77 -2.74 -12.82
C PHE A 155 -2.67 -1.56 -12.37
N GLN A 156 -2.44 -0.34 -12.85
CA GLN A 156 -3.31 0.84 -12.61
C GLN A 156 -4.55 0.84 -13.50
N VAL A 157 -5.23 -0.30 -13.57
CA VAL A 157 -6.50 -0.47 -14.28
C VAL A 157 -7.66 -0.45 -13.29
N PRO A 158 -8.89 -0.09 -13.72
CA PRO A 158 -10.05 -0.11 -12.85
C PRO A 158 -10.25 -1.48 -12.20
N ARG A 159 -10.47 -1.50 -10.89
CA ARG A 159 -10.80 -2.71 -10.12
C ARG A 159 -12.30 -2.89 -10.05
N GLN A 160 -12.77 -4.11 -10.28
CA GLN A 160 -14.18 -4.47 -10.25
C GLN A 160 -14.41 -5.64 -9.29
N TRP A 161 -15.60 -5.68 -8.68
CA TRP A 161 -16.02 -6.81 -7.86
C TRP A 161 -16.84 -7.79 -8.70
N ALA A 162 -16.56 -9.08 -8.52
CA ALA A 162 -17.38 -10.18 -9.01
C ALA A 162 -17.99 -10.91 -7.78
N PRO A 163 -19.30 -11.19 -7.77
CA PRO A 163 -20.31 -10.69 -8.71
C PRO A 163 -20.43 -9.16 -8.62
N MET A 164 -20.83 -8.53 -9.73
CA MET A 164 -21.11 -7.09 -9.72
C MET A 164 -22.39 -6.83 -8.93
N PHE A 165 -22.44 -5.73 -8.16
CA PHE A 165 -23.60 -5.43 -7.32
C PHE A 165 -24.92 -5.30 -8.09
N CYS A 166 -24.86 -4.91 -9.37
CA CYS A 166 -26.05 -4.80 -10.23
C CYS A 166 -26.53 -6.15 -10.77
N GLU A 167 -25.70 -7.19 -10.72
CA GLU A 167 -26.06 -8.57 -11.12
C GLU A 167 -26.59 -9.40 -9.96
N LEU A 168 -26.49 -8.90 -8.72
CA LEU A 168 -27.24 -9.48 -7.61
C LEU A 168 -28.73 -9.28 -7.93
N PRO A 169 -29.51 -10.36 -8.12
CA PRO A 169 -30.86 -10.25 -8.60
C PRO A 169 -31.71 -9.53 -7.55
N LEU A 170 -31.93 -8.23 -7.77
CA LEU A 170 -33.02 -7.47 -7.14
C LEU A 170 -34.38 -7.94 -7.67
N GLY A 171 -34.39 -8.76 -8.74
CA GLY A 171 -35.55 -9.41 -9.33
C GLY A 171 -35.93 -10.76 -8.68
N HIS A 172 -37.18 -11.17 -8.90
CA HIS A 172 -37.75 -12.42 -8.41
C HIS A 172 -36.99 -13.65 -8.94
N GLN A 173 -36.11 -14.24 -8.12
CA GLN A 173 -35.49 -15.53 -8.39
C GLN A 173 -36.57 -16.63 -8.51
N ARG A 174 -36.83 -17.09 -9.74
CA ARG A 174 -37.52 -18.35 -10.02
C ARG A 174 -36.54 -19.51 -9.73
N ARG A 175 -36.96 -20.40 -8.82
CA ARG A 175 -36.28 -21.59 -8.26
C ARG A 175 -35.31 -21.33 -7.10
N LYS A 176 -35.74 -21.72 -5.90
CA LYS A 176 -34.91 -21.89 -4.70
C LYS A 176 -33.81 -22.92 -4.99
N ALA A 177 -32.60 -22.49 -5.29
CA ALA A 177 -31.44 -23.31 -4.97
C ALA A 177 -31.45 -23.52 -3.45
N SER A 178 -31.44 -24.77 -2.98
CA SER A 178 -31.42 -25.08 -1.55
C SER A 178 -30.05 -24.66 -0.98
N CYS A 179 -29.93 -23.42 -0.53
CA CYS A 179 -28.71 -22.95 0.13
C CYS A 179 -28.53 -23.72 1.45
N PRO A 180 -27.37 -24.36 1.68
CA PRO A 180 -27.11 -25.02 2.95
C PRO A 180 -27.10 -24.02 4.09
N LEU A 181 -27.52 -24.47 5.27
CA LEU A 181 -27.75 -23.64 6.44
C LEU A 181 -26.63 -23.81 7.47
N LEU A 182 -26.09 -22.68 7.94
CA LEU A 182 -25.24 -22.59 9.12
C LEU A 182 -26.04 -21.99 10.27
N GLN A 183 -25.97 -22.65 11.43
CA GLN A 183 -26.66 -22.22 12.64
C GLN A 183 -25.74 -22.46 13.84
N PHE A 184 -25.40 -21.38 14.54
CA PHE A 184 -24.37 -21.40 15.59
C PHE A 184 -24.91 -21.68 17.01
N SER A 185 -26.22 -21.83 17.17
CA SER A 185 -26.89 -22.20 18.44
C SER A 185 -28.29 -22.75 18.20
N PHE A 186 -28.84 -23.54 19.12
CA PHE A 186 -30.14 -24.24 18.97
C PHE A 186 -31.32 -23.33 18.56
N LEU A 187 -31.40 -22.11 19.11
CA LEU A 187 -32.38 -21.06 18.74
C LEU A 187 -31.72 -19.82 18.11
N GLY A 188 -30.56 -20.03 17.48
CA GLY A 188 -29.74 -18.96 16.92
C GLY A 188 -30.19 -18.44 15.56
N PRO A 189 -29.58 -17.32 15.12
CA PRO A 189 -29.78 -16.83 13.77
C PRO A 189 -29.22 -17.81 12.74
N LYS A 190 -29.87 -17.85 11.59
CA LYS A 190 -29.64 -18.77 10.47
C LYS A 190 -28.93 -18.04 9.34
N ILE A 191 -27.74 -18.50 8.96
CA ILE A 191 -26.99 -18.00 7.80
C ILE A 191 -27.05 -19.05 6.70
N TYR A 192 -27.50 -18.66 5.51
CA TYR A 192 -27.48 -19.51 4.33
C TYR A 192 -26.15 -19.31 3.61
N VAL A 193 -25.50 -20.38 3.15
CA VAL A 193 -24.24 -20.26 2.38
C VAL A 193 -24.57 -20.25 0.90
N SER A 194 -24.13 -19.22 0.20
CA SER A 194 -24.18 -19.18 -1.26
C SER A 194 -23.07 -20.07 -1.82
N THR A 195 -23.47 -21.16 -2.49
CA THR A 195 -22.56 -22.09 -3.16
C THR A 195 -22.29 -21.71 -4.62
N THR A 196 -22.65 -20.50 -5.03
CA THR A 196 -22.39 -19.99 -6.38
C THR A 196 -20.90 -19.84 -6.63
N GLN A 197 -20.41 -20.38 -7.75
CA GLN A 197 -19.03 -20.20 -8.18
C GLN A 197 -18.84 -18.78 -8.70
N VAL A 198 -17.88 -18.05 -8.13
CA VAL A 198 -17.51 -16.72 -8.61
C VAL A 198 -16.20 -16.86 -9.36
N SER A 199 -16.20 -16.47 -10.64
CA SER A 199 -15.02 -16.51 -11.51
C SER A 199 -14.83 -15.16 -12.19
N SER A 200 -13.57 -14.77 -12.37
CA SER A 200 -13.17 -13.53 -13.04
C SER A 200 -12.77 -13.73 -14.50
N GLY A 201 -12.95 -14.93 -15.05
CA GLY A 201 -12.72 -15.20 -16.49
C GLY A 201 -11.28 -14.95 -16.94
N LYS A 202 -10.30 -15.50 -16.21
CA LYS A 202 -8.83 -15.31 -16.36
C LYS A 202 -8.26 -13.99 -15.84
N LYS A 203 -9.08 -13.04 -15.42
CA LYS A 203 -8.57 -11.76 -14.90
C LYS A 203 -7.90 -11.97 -13.53
N PRO A 204 -6.78 -11.30 -13.26
CA PRO A 204 -6.09 -11.44 -11.99
C PRO A 204 -6.93 -10.93 -10.83
N VAL A 205 -6.98 -11.71 -9.75
CA VAL A 205 -7.64 -11.33 -8.50
C VAL A 205 -6.64 -10.60 -7.60
N VAL A 206 -7.08 -9.45 -7.10
CA VAL A 206 -6.31 -8.48 -6.32
C VAL A 206 -6.88 -8.32 -4.90
N GLY A 207 -8.01 -8.98 -4.61
CA GLY A 207 -8.53 -9.07 -3.26
C GLY A 207 -9.78 -9.93 -3.15
N LEU A 208 -10.17 -10.19 -1.91
CA LEU A 208 -11.33 -11.01 -1.56
C LEU A 208 -12.07 -10.37 -0.38
N ARG A 209 -13.37 -10.64 -0.28
CA ARG A 209 -14.15 -10.33 0.91
C ARG A 209 -15.31 -11.32 1.09
N LEU A 210 -15.72 -11.49 2.34
CA LEU A 210 -17.00 -12.11 2.68
C LEU A 210 -18.09 -11.04 2.65
N TYR A 211 -19.27 -11.41 2.16
CA TYR A 211 -20.39 -10.49 2.05
C TYR A 211 -21.70 -11.18 2.43
N LEU A 212 -22.65 -10.41 2.97
CA LEU A 212 -23.97 -10.89 3.35
C LEU A 212 -25.02 -10.39 2.35
N GLU A 213 -25.37 -11.24 1.40
CA GLU A 213 -26.33 -10.99 0.33
C GLU A 213 -27.79 -11.19 0.77
N GLY A 214 -28.70 -10.71 -0.08
CA GLY A 214 -30.14 -10.86 0.05
C GLY A 214 -30.82 -9.74 0.84
N LYS A 215 -32.14 -9.62 0.68
CA LYS A 215 -32.97 -8.59 1.36
C LYS A 215 -32.85 -8.64 2.90
N LYS A 216 -32.58 -9.83 3.45
CA LYS A 216 -32.40 -10.06 4.89
C LYS A 216 -30.93 -10.10 5.32
N SER A 217 -29.98 -9.92 4.40
CA SER A 217 -28.53 -10.03 4.65
C SER A 217 -28.14 -11.30 5.38
N ASN A 218 -28.74 -12.40 4.98
CA ASN A 218 -28.60 -13.71 5.63
C ASN A 218 -28.00 -14.77 4.71
N GLN A 219 -27.52 -14.38 3.53
CA GLN A 219 -26.80 -15.25 2.60
C GLN A 219 -25.32 -14.90 2.63
N LEU A 220 -24.48 -15.77 3.18
CA LEU A 220 -23.04 -15.63 3.14
C LEU A 220 -22.53 -15.96 1.74
N ALA A 221 -21.95 -14.96 1.09
CA ALA A 221 -21.31 -15.06 -0.21
C ALA A 221 -19.85 -14.60 -0.12
N LEU A 222 -19.08 -14.91 -1.15
CA LEU A 222 -17.69 -14.53 -1.27
C LEU A 222 -17.50 -13.76 -2.57
N HIS A 223 -16.93 -12.56 -2.46
CA HIS A 223 -16.73 -11.67 -3.60
C HIS A 223 -15.23 -11.57 -3.90
N LEU A 224 -14.91 -11.48 -5.18
CA LEU A 224 -13.56 -11.35 -5.72
C LEU A 224 -13.38 -9.96 -6.30
N GLN A 225 -12.32 -9.27 -5.89
CA GLN A 225 -11.89 -8.05 -6.57
C GLN A 225 -10.88 -8.43 -7.64
N HIS A 226 -11.17 -8.10 -8.89
CA HIS A 226 -10.33 -8.40 -10.04
C HIS A 226 -10.05 -7.14 -10.85
N LEU A 227 -9.00 -7.16 -11.64
CA LEU A 227 -8.69 -6.10 -12.60
C LEU A 227 -9.68 -6.16 -13.77
N SER A 228 -10.21 -5.02 -14.21
CA SER A 228 -11.17 -4.96 -15.33
C SER A 228 -10.56 -5.41 -16.66
N SER A 229 -9.27 -5.14 -16.87
CA SER A 229 -8.46 -5.59 -18.00
C SER A 229 -7.27 -6.42 -17.51
N LEU A 230 -6.78 -7.32 -18.37
CA LEU A 230 -5.59 -8.12 -18.12
C LEU A 230 -4.33 -7.28 -18.45
N PRO A 231 -3.29 -7.23 -17.58
CA PRO A 231 -2.01 -6.59 -17.89
C PRO A 231 -1.32 -7.22 -19.11
N ASN A 232 -0.54 -6.40 -19.82
CA ASN A 232 0.12 -6.85 -21.06
C ASN A 232 1.23 -7.86 -20.78
N THR A 233 1.91 -7.73 -19.64
CA THR A 233 2.89 -8.75 -19.19
C THR A 233 2.26 -10.13 -19.07
N MET A 234 0.99 -10.21 -18.67
CA MET A 234 0.27 -11.48 -18.53
C MET A 234 -0.27 -12.00 -19.86
N THR A 235 -0.64 -11.13 -20.82
CA THR A 235 -1.03 -11.58 -22.16
C THR A 235 0.16 -12.18 -22.92
N LEU A 236 1.33 -11.53 -22.85
CA LEU A 236 2.53 -11.98 -23.57
C LEU A 236 2.97 -13.39 -23.15
N SER A 237 2.83 -13.70 -21.86
CA SER A 237 3.12 -15.05 -21.33
C SER A 237 2.17 -16.13 -21.86
N SER A 238 0.93 -15.78 -22.21
CA SER A 238 -0.08 -16.75 -22.63
C SER A 238 0.05 -17.17 -24.09
N ASP A 239 0.67 -16.35 -24.94
CA ASP A 239 0.72 -16.58 -26.39
C ASP A 239 1.82 -17.58 -26.80
N THR A 240 2.79 -17.87 -25.92
CA THR A 240 3.92 -18.75 -26.25
C THR A 240 3.67 -20.25 -26.04
N THR A 241 2.53 -20.66 -25.46
CA THR A 241 2.22 -22.08 -25.26
C THR A 241 0.77 -22.39 -25.60
N THR A 242 0.54 -22.98 -26.77
CA THR A 242 -0.73 -23.52 -27.28
C THR A 242 -1.19 -24.78 -26.51
N THR A 243 -1.18 -24.73 -25.19
CA THR A 243 -1.76 -25.74 -24.29
C THR A 243 -2.35 -25.00 -23.10
N ASN A 244 -3.55 -24.44 -23.25
CA ASN A 244 -4.31 -23.85 -22.14
C ASN A 244 -4.52 -24.95 -21.08
N LYS A 245 -3.68 -24.98 -20.03
CA LYS A 245 -3.93 -25.85 -18.87
C LYS A 245 -5.33 -25.53 -18.32
N PRO A 246 -6.11 -26.55 -17.93
CA PRO A 246 -7.45 -26.34 -17.41
C PRO A 246 -7.41 -25.52 -16.12
N PHE A 247 -8.46 -24.76 -15.86
CA PHE A 247 -8.66 -24.14 -14.55
C PHE A 247 -8.81 -25.23 -13.48
N LEU A 248 -7.99 -25.17 -12.43
CA LEU A 248 -7.95 -26.21 -11.41
C LEU A 248 -8.63 -25.71 -10.13
N TRP A 249 -9.70 -26.39 -9.73
CA TRP A 249 -10.33 -26.15 -8.43
C TRP A 249 -9.55 -26.87 -7.35
N ARG A 250 -9.30 -26.18 -6.24
CA ARG A 250 -8.81 -26.81 -5.02
C ARG A 250 -9.55 -26.29 -3.81
N GLY A 251 -9.99 -27.23 -2.99
CA GLY A 251 -10.73 -26.96 -1.78
C GLY A 251 -9.96 -27.29 -0.51
N SER A 252 -10.36 -26.61 0.56
CA SER A 252 -10.10 -27.06 1.93
C SER A 252 -10.74 -28.42 2.22
N ASP A 253 -11.65 -28.88 1.37
CA ASP A 253 -12.40 -30.13 1.53
C ASP A 253 -11.80 -31.33 0.78
N ASP A 254 -10.76 -31.10 -0.03
CA ASP A 254 -10.00 -32.15 -0.72
C ASP A 254 -8.78 -32.62 0.12
N HIS A 255 -8.47 -31.93 1.22
CA HIS A 255 -7.40 -32.30 2.12
C HIS A 255 -7.87 -33.38 3.11
N GLU A 256 -7.22 -34.54 3.11
CA GLU A 256 -7.52 -35.64 4.05
C GLU A 256 -7.32 -35.26 5.53
N LEU A 257 -6.57 -34.18 5.80
CA LEU A 257 -6.35 -33.62 7.14
C LEU A 257 -7.34 -32.50 7.51
N SER A 258 -8.39 -32.29 6.72
CA SER A 258 -9.36 -31.19 6.93
C SER A 258 -10.02 -31.20 8.31
N ASP A 259 -10.13 -32.39 8.94
CA ASP A 259 -10.67 -32.57 10.29
C ASP A 259 -9.80 -31.94 11.39
N GLN A 260 -8.48 -31.79 11.18
CA GLN A 260 -7.57 -31.17 12.15
C GLN A 260 -7.70 -29.64 12.19
N PHE A 261 -8.22 -29.04 11.12
CA PHE A 261 -8.36 -27.60 10.96
C PHE A 261 -9.79 -27.12 11.19
N LEU A 262 -10.61 -27.88 11.92
CA LEU A 262 -11.99 -27.52 12.21
C LEU A 262 -12.07 -26.66 13.46
N GLU A 263 -12.36 -25.38 13.29
CA GLU A 263 -12.58 -24.46 14.40
C GLU A 263 -14.07 -24.15 14.58
N PRO A 264 -14.61 -24.22 15.81
CA PRO A 264 -15.97 -23.82 16.08
C PRO A 264 -16.09 -22.29 16.10
N VAL A 265 -17.12 -21.73 15.47
CA VAL A 265 -17.32 -20.27 15.42
C VAL A 265 -17.66 -19.70 16.79
N LYS A 266 -18.57 -20.33 17.56
CA LYS A 266 -18.86 -19.92 18.95
C LYS A 266 -18.99 -21.11 19.88
N TRP A 267 -19.77 -22.10 19.48
CA TRP A 267 -20.13 -23.24 20.30
C TRP A 267 -19.60 -24.53 19.67
N LYS A 268 -18.88 -25.35 20.45
CA LYS A 268 -18.20 -26.59 20.00
C LYS A 268 -19.12 -27.65 19.37
N ARG A 269 -20.43 -27.56 19.59
CA ARG A 269 -21.42 -28.57 19.16
C ARG A 269 -22.14 -28.22 17.86
N PHE A 270 -21.91 -27.03 17.31
CA PHE A 270 -22.63 -26.50 16.15
C PHE A 270 -21.69 -26.30 14.95
N SER A 271 -22.07 -25.44 14.01
CA SER A 271 -21.33 -25.19 12.78
C SER A 271 -19.85 -24.86 13.02
N ASN A 272 -18.97 -25.58 12.32
CA ASN A 272 -17.53 -25.38 12.32
C ASN A 272 -17.08 -24.73 11.00
N VAL A 273 -15.89 -24.13 11.01
CA VAL A 273 -15.23 -23.56 9.84
C VAL A 273 -13.91 -24.30 9.64
N CYS A 274 -13.65 -24.75 8.42
CA CYS A 274 -12.36 -25.31 8.06
C CYS A 274 -11.35 -24.19 7.83
N THR A 275 -10.35 -24.09 8.71
CA THR A 275 -9.27 -23.08 8.65
C THR A 275 -8.04 -23.55 7.87
N ALA A 276 -8.17 -24.68 7.17
CA ALA A 276 -7.13 -25.21 6.29
C ALA A 276 -6.77 -24.20 5.20
N VAL A 277 -5.48 -24.06 4.93
CA VAL A 277 -4.99 -23.14 3.91
C VAL A 277 -5.23 -23.71 2.53
N VAL A 278 -5.98 -23.01 1.70
CA VAL A 278 -6.17 -23.37 0.29
C VAL A 278 -5.03 -22.75 -0.52
N LYS A 279 -4.01 -23.55 -0.86
CA LYS A 279 -2.87 -23.18 -1.72
C LYS A 279 -2.90 -23.96 -3.02
N HIS A 280 -2.13 -23.56 -4.03
CA HIS A 280 -1.91 -24.39 -5.23
C HIS A 280 -1.22 -25.71 -4.88
N ASP A 281 -1.45 -26.75 -5.67
CA ASP A 281 -0.76 -28.03 -5.49
C ASP A 281 0.63 -27.97 -6.13
N PRO A 282 1.73 -28.22 -5.39
CA PRO A 282 3.06 -28.28 -5.98
C PRO A 282 3.15 -29.36 -7.09
N ASN A 283 2.33 -30.41 -7.02
CA ASN A 283 2.34 -31.48 -8.01
C ASN A 283 1.79 -31.04 -9.38
N TRP A 284 1.07 -29.92 -9.48
CA TRP A 284 0.56 -29.41 -10.76
C TRP A 284 1.65 -28.83 -11.68
N LEU A 285 2.86 -28.64 -11.15
CA LEU A 285 4.03 -28.15 -11.88
C LEU A 285 4.91 -29.29 -12.44
N GLN A 286 4.43 -30.54 -12.48
CA GLN A 286 5.20 -31.65 -13.06
C GLN A 286 5.63 -31.35 -14.52
N GLY A 287 6.96 -31.34 -14.77
CA GLY A 287 7.63 -31.07 -16.05
C GLY A 287 8.62 -29.88 -16.01
N ASP A 288 9.27 -29.56 -17.13
CA ASP A 288 10.18 -28.39 -17.33
C ASP A 288 9.44 -27.04 -17.38
N LEU A 289 8.25 -26.96 -16.80
CA LEU A 289 7.35 -25.81 -16.92
C LEU A 289 7.53 -24.87 -15.74
N SER A 290 8.23 -23.76 -15.98
CA SER A 290 8.33 -22.66 -15.03
C SER A 290 7.06 -21.79 -15.07
N GLY A 291 6.42 -21.59 -13.91
CA GLY A 291 5.20 -20.80 -13.82
C GLY A 291 4.60 -20.77 -12.42
N VAL A 292 3.59 -19.91 -12.24
CA VAL A 292 2.89 -19.69 -10.97
C VAL A 292 1.39 -19.86 -11.14
N TYR A 293 0.74 -20.47 -10.16
CA TYR A 293 -0.72 -20.53 -10.10
C TYR A 293 -1.28 -19.34 -9.32
N ILE A 294 -2.13 -18.55 -9.97
CA ILE A 294 -2.87 -17.46 -9.35
C ILE A 294 -4.34 -17.82 -9.17
N VAL A 295 -5.00 -17.16 -8.23
CA VAL A 295 -6.43 -17.34 -8.00
C VAL A 295 -7.21 -16.48 -8.99
N THR A 296 -8.15 -17.09 -9.70
CA THR A 296 -9.06 -16.42 -10.65
C THR A 296 -10.53 -16.64 -10.32
N GLY A 297 -10.83 -17.49 -9.35
CA GLY A 297 -12.18 -17.77 -8.91
C GLY A 297 -12.20 -18.34 -7.49
N ALA A 298 -13.39 -18.37 -6.91
CA ALA A 298 -13.60 -18.85 -5.55
C ALA A 298 -15.05 -19.28 -5.34
N GLN A 299 -15.25 -20.17 -4.38
CA GLN A 299 -16.54 -20.74 -4.03
C GLN A 299 -16.57 -21.09 -2.55
N LEU A 300 -17.70 -20.83 -1.90
CA LEU A 300 -17.97 -21.35 -0.55
C LEU A 300 -18.76 -22.65 -0.66
N LEU A 301 -18.44 -23.60 0.21
CA LEU A 301 -19.09 -24.89 0.26
C LEU A 301 -19.47 -25.19 1.72
N SER A 302 -20.65 -25.74 1.95
CA SER A 302 -21.03 -26.26 3.27
C SER A 302 -21.23 -27.76 3.18
N LYS A 303 -20.48 -28.53 3.96
CA LYS A 303 -20.62 -30.00 4.08
C LYS A 303 -21.26 -30.37 5.41
N GLY A 304 -21.90 -31.54 5.47
CA GLY A 304 -22.52 -32.09 6.68
C GLY A 304 -23.98 -31.67 6.88
N GLN A 305 -24.61 -32.30 7.87
CA GLN A 305 -25.99 -32.00 8.29
C GLN A 305 -25.97 -31.31 9.65
N TRP A 306 -26.97 -30.46 9.89
CA TRP A 306 -27.15 -29.83 11.20
C TRP A 306 -27.28 -30.91 12.29
N PRO A 307 -26.57 -30.80 13.43
CA PRO A 307 -25.86 -29.62 13.95
C PRO A 307 -24.39 -29.46 13.54
N LYS A 308 -23.76 -30.49 12.95
CA LYS A 308 -22.34 -30.48 12.57
C LYS A 308 -22.14 -30.10 11.10
N THR A 309 -22.43 -28.85 10.77
CA THR A 309 -22.17 -28.31 9.42
C THR A 309 -20.77 -27.69 9.36
N ILE A 310 -20.01 -27.95 8.31
CA ILE A 310 -18.65 -27.43 8.12
C ILE A 310 -18.62 -26.50 6.92
N LEU A 311 -18.16 -25.26 7.13
CA LEU A 311 -17.90 -24.30 6.05
C LEU A 311 -16.49 -24.51 5.49
N HIS A 312 -16.41 -24.72 4.18
CA HIS A 312 -15.20 -24.89 3.40
C HIS A 312 -15.05 -23.78 2.37
N LEU A 313 -13.79 -23.44 2.09
CA LEU A 313 -13.39 -22.56 0.99
C LEU A 313 -12.81 -23.40 -0.15
N ARG A 314 -13.21 -23.07 -1.39
CA ARG A 314 -12.60 -23.55 -2.62
C ARG A 314 -12.11 -22.37 -3.46
N LEU A 315 -10.92 -22.51 -4.04
CA LEU A 315 -10.32 -21.52 -4.92
C LEU A 315 -10.09 -22.14 -6.30
N LEU A 316 -10.26 -21.34 -7.34
CA LEU A 316 -9.97 -21.68 -8.71
C LEU A 316 -8.62 -21.09 -9.09
N TYR A 317 -7.73 -21.94 -9.57
CA TYR A 317 -6.38 -21.58 -9.97
C TYR A 317 -6.22 -21.55 -11.48
N THR A 318 -5.48 -20.56 -11.95
CA THR A 318 -5.02 -20.43 -13.34
C THR A 318 -3.51 -20.40 -13.36
N HIS A 319 -2.93 -21.17 -14.28
CA HIS A 319 -1.49 -21.20 -14.50
C HIS A 319 -1.04 -19.97 -15.28
N LEU A 320 -0.03 -19.26 -14.78
CA LEU A 320 0.71 -18.24 -15.49
C LEU A 320 2.11 -18.78 -15.79
N PRO A 321 2.46 -18.98 -17.08
CA PRO A 321 3.81 -19.37 -17.46
C PRO A 321 4.78 -18.19 -17.31
N ASN A 322 6.09 -18.47 -17.32
CA ASN A 322 7.17 -17.47 -17.36
C ASN A 322 7.12 -16.44 -16.21
N CYS A 323 6.67 -16.90 -15.04
CA CYS A 323 6.59 -16.08 -13.85
C CYS A 323 7.21 -16.85 -12.67
N SER A 324 7.84 -16.12 -11.73
CA SER A 324 8.19 -16.66 -10.41
C SER A 324 7.59 -15.81 -9.31
N ILE A 325 7.50 -16.38 -8.11
CA ILE A 325 7.07 -15.65 -6.93
C ILE A 325 8.27 -14.94 -6.31
N ARG A 326 8.32 -13.60 -6.40
CA ARG A 326 9.36 -12.78 -5.74
C ARG A 326 9.17 -12.72 -4.24
N LYS A 327 7.94 -12.39 -3.83
CA LYS A 327 7.59 -12.15 -2.42
C LYS A 327 6.17 -12.59 -2.18
N THR A 328 5.90 -13.13 -0.99
CA THR A 328 4.52 -13.38 -0.55
C THR A 328 4.25 -12.80 0.80
N GLU A 329 3.00 -12.41 1.02
CA GLU A 329 2.57 -11.81 2.27
C GLU A 329 1.12 -12.17 2.57
N TRP A 330 0.85 -12.49 3.84
CA TRP A 330 -0.52 -12.69 4.31
C TRP A 330 -1.10 -11.36 4.75
N ALA A 331 -2.30 -11.04 4.30
CA ALA A 331 -3.10 -9.97 4.85
C ALA A 331 -4.38 -10.53 5.46
N ALA A 332 -4.77 -9.94 6.59
CA ALA A 332 -6.08 -10.12 7.19
C ALA A 332 -6.94 -8.88 6.89
N ALA A 333 -8.22 -8.98 7.18
CA ALA A 333 -9.07 -7.80 7.25
C ALA A 333 -8.42 -6.75 8.16
N PRO A 334 -8.41 -5.46 7.76
CA PRO A 334 -7.94 -4.41 8.65
C PRO A 334 -8.77 -4.47 9.93
N GLU A 335 -8.11 -4.58 11.08
CA GLU A 335 -8.79 -4.61 12.37
C GLU A 335 -9.60 -3.32 12.51
N GLY A 336 -10.90 -3.40 12.18
CA GLY A 336 -11.83 -2.30 12.37
C GLY A 336 -11.70 -1.85 13.82
N SER A 337 -11.33 -0.58 14.00
CA SER A 337 -11.08 0.09 15.28
C SER A 337 -11.74 -0.63 16.45
N ARG A 338 -10.95 -1.27 17.31
CA ARG A 338 -11.39 -1.81 18.62
C ARG A 338 -11.77 -0.69 19.60
N LYS A 339 -12.57 0.29 19.17
CA LYS A 339 -13.21 1.32 19.99
C LYS A 339 -14.66 1.49 19.55
N SER A 340 -15.44 0.46 19.84
CA SER A 340 -16.90 0.55 19.97
C SER A 340 -17.24 1.37 21.22
N ASN A 341 -17.03 2.68 21.19
CA ASN A 341 -17.62 3.59 22.18
C ASN A 341 -19.08 3.87 21.76
N PHE A 342 -19.93 2.86 21.94
CA PHE A 342 -21.38 2.97 21.80
C PHE A 342 -22.00 3.66 23.04
N LEU A 343 -21.57 4.88 23.37
CA LEU A 343 -22.27 5.77 24.31
C LEU A 343 -21.78 7.22 24.09
N THR A 344 -22.31 7.93 23.10
CA THR A 344 -22.40 9.41 23.11
C THR A 344 -23.44 9.85 22.09
N ASN A 345 -24.72 9.63 22.43
CA ASN A 345 -25.82 10.41 21.86
C ASN A 345 -26.95 10.43 22.87
N LEU A 346 -26.70 11.12 23.99
CA LEU A 346 -27.74 11.60 24.88
C LEU A 346 -27.33 12.98 25.43
N SER A 347 -27.98 14.00 24.86
CA SER A 347 -28.52 15.19 25.52
C SER A 347 -27.68 16.45 25.78
N THR A 348 -28.39 17.58 25.61
CA THR A 348 -28.17 18.99 26.03
C THR A 348 -27.44 19.88 25.00
N THR A 349 -28.11 20.74 24.22
CA THR A 349 -28.87 21.98 24.52
C THR A 349 -28.06 23.01 25.33
N PHE A 350 -27.79 24.16 24.69
CA PHE A 350 -27.17 25.41 25.19
C PHE A 350 -25.71 25.39 25.66
N THR A 351 -24.80 25.99 24.87
CA THR A 351 -24.15 27.28 25.22
C THR A 351 -23.21 27.77 24.12
N PHE A 352 -23.30 29.07 23.90
CA PHE A 352 -22.48 29.95 23.07
C PHE A 352 -21.09 30.13 23.69
N THR A 353 -20.01 29.87 22.94
CA THR A 353 -18.74 30.63 22.91
C THR A 353 -17.69 29.94 22.02
N GLN A 354 -16.89 30.78 21.37
CA GLN A 354 -15.92 30.51 20.30
C GLN A 354 -14.92 29.39 20.60
N ARG A 355 -14.67 28.50 19.63
CA ARG A 355 -13.39 27.78 19.52
C ARG A 355 -12.89 27.71 18.07
N THR A 356 -11.65 28.14 17.94
CA THR A 356 -10.74 28.19 16.80
C THR A 356 -10.68 26.88 16.01
N VAL A 357 -10.84 27.01 14.69
CA VAL A 357 -10.65 25.94 13.71
C VAL A 357 -9.16 25.67 13.52
N THR A 358 -8.64 24.59 14.12
CA THR A 358 -7.42 23.93 13.64
C THR A 358 -7.85 22.67 12.89
N ASN A 359 -8.14 22.82 11.60
CA ASN A 359 -8.36 21.70 10.69
C ASN A 359 -7.01 21.04 10.37
N THR A 360 -6.64 20.01 11.13
CA THR A 360 -5.73 18.98 10.63
C THR A 360 -6.49 18.13 9.63
N GLN A 361 -6.35 18.45 8.33
CA GLN A 361 -6.85 17.63 7.24
C GLN A 361 -6.19 16.24 7.32
N GLN A 362 -6.93 15.24 7.82
CA GLN A 362 -6.65 13.85 7.52
C GLN A 362 -6.90 13.67 6.02
N GLN A 363 -5.82 13.47 5.26
CA GLN A 363 -5.90 13.15 3.84
C GLN A 363 -6.62 11.80 3.69
N THR A 364 -7.88 11.86 3.30
CA THR A 364 -8.62 10.70 2.81
C THR A 364 -7.92 10.18 1.56
N PRO A 365 -7.60 8.88 1.45
CA PRO A 365 -7.06 8.35 0.21
C PRO A 365 -8.15 8.45 -0.86
N ASN A 366 -8.02 9.43 -1.76
CA ASN A 366 -8.83 9.53 -2.97
C ASN A 366 -8.54 8.30 -3.83
N ALA A 367 -9.27 7.22 -3.57
CA ALA A 367 -9.29 6.02 -4.38
C ALA A 367 -10.13 6.34 -5.61
N LEU A 368 -9.47 6.53 -6.76
CA LEU A 368 -10.10 6.51 -8.07
C LEU A 368 -10.54 5.08 -8.38
N ASN A 369 -11.53 4.59 -7.64
CA ASN A 369 -12.25 3.37 -7.97
C ASN A 369 -13.52 3.82 -8.69
N SER A 370 -13.57 3.63 -10.01
CA SER A 370 -14.77 3.81 -10.84
C SER A 370 -15.84 2.73 -10.58
N GLY A 371 -15.94 2.27 -9.34
CA GLY A 371 -17.02 1.40 -8.90
C GLY A 371 -18.23 2.26 -8.57
N ILE A 372 -19.42 1.79 -8.97
CA ILE A 372 -20.72 2.43 -8.69
C ILE A 372 -21.00 2.60 -7.17
N TYR A 373 -20.12 2.11 -6.30
CA TYR A 373 -20.12 2.35 -4.87
C TYR A 373 -18.69 2.40 -4.29
N PRO A 374 -18.08 3.59 -4.08
CA PRO A 374 -16.70 3.72 -3.59
C PRO A 374 -16.50 3.21 -2.15
N ASN A 375 -17.58 3.16 -1.35
CA ASN A 375 -17.58 2.64 0.02
C ASN A 375 -18.21 1.24 0.13
N GLY A 376 -18.39 0.54 -0.99
CA GLY A 376 -19.30 -0.60 -1.07
C GLY A 376 -20.77 -0.16 -1.00
N PRO A 377 -21.73 -1.06 -1.25
CA PRO A 377 -23.15 -0.74 -1.28
C PRO A 377 -23.62 -0.25 0.08
N PRO A 378 -24.73 0.50 0.13
CA PRO A 378 -25.36 0.85 1.39
C PRO A 378 -25.62 -0.42 2.21
N ILE A 379 -24.98 -0.48 3.39
CA ILE A 379 -25.14 -1.57 4.33
C ILE A 379 -26.63 -1.59 4.74
N PRO A 380 -27.38 -2.65 4.45
CA PRO A 380 -28.78 -2.72 4.85
C PRO A 380 -28.90 -2.65 6.39
N VAL A 381 -29.81 -1.80 6.85
CA VAL A 381 -30.05 -1.41 8.26
C VAL A 381 -30.34 -2.62 9.18
N HIS A 382 -30.69 -3.78 8.62
CA HIS A 382 -30.97 -5.02 9.34
C HIS A 382 -29.78 -5.98 9.51
N SER A 383 -28.61 -5.68 8.96
CA SER A 383 -27.42 -6.54 8.98
C SER A 383 -26.77 -6.71 10.37
N THR A 384 -27.13 -5.87 11.35
CA THR A 384 -26.45 -5.76 12.66
C THR A 384 -26.43 -7.05 13.49
N LYS A 385 -27.41 -7.95 13.33
CA LYS A 385 -27.45 -9.22 14.08
C LYS A 385 -26.47 -10.27 13.54
N LEU A 386 -26.26 -10.31 12.21
CA LEU A 386 -25.44 -11.33 11.55
C LEU A 386 -23.98 -10.90 11.36
N LEU A 387 -23.70 -9.60 11.29
CA LEU A 387 -22.33 -9.04 11.35
C LEU A 387 -21.58 -9.39 12.65
N LYS A 388 -22.29 -9.86 13.68
CA LYS A 388 -21.68 -10.42 14.90
C LYS A 388 -20.98 -11.77 14.67
N TYR A 389 -21.26 -12.44 13.54
CA TYR A 389 -20.74 -13.76 13.20
C TYR A 389 -19.85 -13.75 11.95
N VAL A 390 -19.87 -12.69 11.14
CA VAL A 390 -19.12 -12.61 9.87
C VAL A 390 -18.37 -11.28 9.81
N GLU A 391 -17.09 -11.36 9.49
CA GLU A 391 -16.25 -10.21 9.18
C GLU A 391 -16.35 -9.91 7.68
N THR A 392 -17.00 -8.79 7.35
CA THR A 392 -17.25 -8.35 5.96
C THR A 392 -16.22 -7.32 5.47
N ALA A 393 -15.11 -7.17 6.20
CA ALA A 393 -14.05 -6.24 5.83
C ALA A 393 -13.32 -6.72 4.57
N GLU A 394 -12.89 -5.76 3.74
CA GLU A 394 -12.24 -6.06 2.47
C GLU A 394 -10.77 -6.40 2.69
N VAL A 395 -10.32 -7.52 2.14
CA VAL A 395 -8.91 -7.91 2.14
C VAL A 395 -8.37 -7.71 0.74
N VAL A 396 -7.88 -6.50 0.49
CA VAL A 396 -7.42 -6.04 -0.82
C VAL A 396 -6.00 -5.50 -0.70
N ARG A 397 -5.19 -5.69 -1.74
CA ARG A 397 -3.94 -4.95 -1.91
C ARG A 397 -3.99 -4.14 -3.18
N GLY A 398 -3.37 -2.98 -3.21
CA GLY A 398 -3.50 -2.12 -4.39
C GLY A 398 -2.37 -1.13 -4.53
N PRO A 399 -2.60 -0.01 -5.24
CA PRO A 399 -1.57 0.98 -5.56
C PRO A 399 -0.95 1.63 -4.32
N HIS A 400 -1.70 1.69 -3.21
CA HIS A 400 -1.23 2.22 -1.94
C HIS A 400 -0.25 1.28 -1.23
N ASP A 401 -0.25 -0.01 -1.58
CA ASP A 401 0.62 -1.03 -1.00
C ASP A 401 1.80 -1.25 -1.93
N ALA A 402 2.92 -0.57 -1.69
CA ALA A 402 4.12 -0.73 -2.51
C ALA A 402 4.53 -2.21 -2.62
N PRO A 403 4.79 -2.73 -3.84
CA PRO A 403 5.00 -2.03 -5.11
C PRO A 403 3.75 -1.96 -6.03
N GLY A 404 2.56 -2.24 -5.51
CA GLY A 404 1.28 -1.92 -6.14
C GLY A 404 0.71 -2.91 -7.17
N HIS A 405 1.40 -4.03 -7.44
CA HIS A 405 0.97 -5.07 -8.39
C HIS A 405 0.83 -6.45 -7.73
N TRP A 406 0.02 -6.50 -6.67
CA TRP A 406 -0.19 -7.71 -5.87
C TRP A 406 -1.28 -8.62 -6.43
N LEU A 407 -1.03 -9.93 -6.39
CA LEU A 407 -1.95 -10.96 -6.86
C LEU A 407 -2.29 -11.97 -5.77
N VAL A 408 -3.51 -12.47 -5.77
CA VAL A 408 -3.94 -13.50 -4.82
C VAL A 408 -3.45 -14.88 -5.26
N THR A 409 -2.77 -15.60 -4.35
CA THR A 409 -2.21 -16.95 -4.60
C THR A 409 -2.69 -18.00 -3.62
N ALA A 410 -3.29 -17.61 -2.50
CA ALA A 410 -3.93 -18.52 -1.56
C ALA A 410 -4.91 -17.75 -0.67
N ALA A 411 -5.83 -18.47 -0.03
CA ALA A 411 -6.66 -17.91 1.03
C ALA A 411 -7.06 -18.98 2.04
N LYS A 412 -7.46 -18.54 3.23
CA LYS A 412 -8.03 -19.41 4.26
C LYS A 412 -9.16 -18.69 5.00
N LEU A 413 -10.11 -19.46 5.47
CA LEU A 413 -11.08 -18.97 6.45
C LEU A 413 -10.42 -18.99 7.84
N VAL A 414 -10.82 -18.06 8.70
CA VAL A 414 -10.34 -17.98 10.08
C VAL A 414 -11.51 -17.74 11.02
N THR A 415 -11.39 -18.21 12.26
CA THR A 415 -12.32 -17.83 13.33
C THR A 415 -11.61 -16.91 14.33
N GLN A 416 -11.92 -15.61 14.30
CA GLN A 416 -11.34 -14.63 15.24
C GLN A 416 -12.45 -13.99 16.07
N GLY A 417 -12.35 -14.07 17.40
CA GLY A 417 -13.36 -13.49 18.30
C GLY A 417 -14.79 -14.03 18.10
N GLY A 418 -14.89 -15.26 17.60
CA GLY A 418 -16.14 -15.91 17.23
C GLY A 418 -16.86 -15.36 16.00
N LYS A 419 -16.11 -14.73 15.11
CA LYS A 419 -16.52 -14.33 13.76
C LYS A 419 -15.79 -15.14 12.71
N ILE A 420 -16.46 -15.41 11.60
CA ILE A 420 -15.89 -15.97 10.38
C ILE A 420 -15.21 -14.83 9.63
N GLY A 421 -13.90 -14.92 9.51
CA GLY A 421 -13.07 -13.98 8.74
C GLY A 421 -12.34 -14.66 7.60
N LEU A 422 -11.60 -13.86 6.84
CA LEU A 422 -10.83 -14.30 5.69
C LEU A 422 -9.41 -13.78 5.78
N HIS A 423 -8.42 -14.67 5.61
CA HIS A 423 -7.03 -14.29 5.39
C HIS A 423 -6.64 -14.63 3.96
N VAL A 424 -5.97 -13.69 3.31
CA VAL A 424 -5.60 -13.80 1.90
C VAL A 424 -4.08 -13.70 1.79
N LYS A 425 -3.50 -14.59 0.99
CA LYS A 425 -2.08 -14.56 0.64
C LYS A 425 -1.91 -13.84 -0.69
N PHE A 426 -1.17 -12.76 -0.64
CA PHE A 426 -0.74 -12.00 -1.80
C PHE A 426 0.67 -12.42 -2.22
N ALA A 427 0.93 -12.37 -3.51
CA ALA A 427 2.23 -12.58 -4.10
C ALA A 427 2.57 -11.45 -5.06
N LEU A 428 3.87 -11.13 -5.11
CA LEU A 428 4.50 -10.38 -6.18
C LEU A 428 5.12 -11.36 -7.14
N LEU A 429 4.93 -11.11 -8.43
CA LEU A 429 5.46 -11.94 -9.50
C LEU A 429 6.56 -11.19 -10.24
N ASP A 430 7.65 -11.91 -10.54
CA ASP A 430 8.65 -11.48 -11.51
C ASP A 430 8.35 -12.20 -12.83
N TYR A 431 8.30 -11.44 -13.92
CA TYR A 431 8.00 -11.89 -15.28
C TYR A 431 9.29 -11.88 -16.11
N TRP A 432 9.50 -12.86 -17.00
CA TRP A 432 10.68 -12.93 -17.90
C TRP A 432 10.33 -13.38 -19.32
#